data_AF-A0A1C9W620-F1
#
_entry.id   AF-A0A1C9W620-F1
#
_cell.length_a   1.000
_cell.length_b   1.000
_cell.length_c   1.000
_cell.angle_alpha   90.00
_cell.angle_beta   90.00
_cell.angle_gamma   90.00
#
_symmetry.space_group_name_H-M   'P 1'
#
loop_
_entity.id
_entity.type
_entity.pdbx_description
1 polymer ?
#
loop_
_entity_poly.entity_id
_entity_poly.type
_entity_poly.pdbx_seq_one_letter_code
_entity_poly.pdbx_strand_id
1 'polypeptide(L)'
;MKRFLFSGLAFLLFGAFLAEMIRSYPGYLLLAVGGKRIEMNLWVAIGALALGLLLLFLTFWLLRSLLRGVEGGVSRIRFGRTRVARRRLTNGLVEFMEGNWARARRQLLKSAPRSDAPLINYLAAARSAYELGYRDEANELLAKAEASGDDTRLAVALSQARMQLLDKHYEQCIASLERAKQVEPRHPAVLQLLKEAYYRLGDWNRLRDLLPELEKHANMPDDEMEQLELEVYQHQLRDAASRRDPEKLGETWQSLSGRWQRNMALRSLYAELLHDIGRDEEAEKHLRWVLNREWRPELARLYGCLTGADTTEQLTVAEGWMKEYGENGDLLTCIGRLCLRNELWGKARQTFEKSLLLRSDPATTAELARLLYALGEKEEAAELYKEGLMQAVADLPELPLPGDGKPALEAYS
;
A
#
# COMPACT_ATOMS: atom_id res chain seq x y z
N MET A 1 18.07 -38.48 -67.68
CA MET A 1 18.12 -38.63 -69.16
C MET A 1 17.23 -39.75 -69.69
N LYS A 2 17.26 -40.98 -69.16
CA LYS A 2 16.39 -42.09 -69.63
C LYS A 2 14.88 -41.79 -69.58
N ARG A 3 14.37 -41.13 -68.52
CA ARG A 3 12.94 -40.79 -68.38
C ARG A 3 12.43 -39.81 -69.45
N PHE A 4 13.24 -38.82 -69.83
CA PHE A 4 12.89 -37.85 -70.89
C PHE A 4 12.91 -38.49 -72.29
N LEU A 5 13.83 -39.42 -72.53
CA LEU A 5 13.88 -40.19 -73.80
C LEU A 5 12.70 -41.17 -73.92
N PHE A 6 12.35 -41.87 -72.85
CA PHE A 6 11.17 -42.75 -72.82
C PHE A 6 9.86 -41.98 -72.99
N SER A 7 9.70 -40.81 -72.36
CA SER A 7 8.52 -39.97 -72.57
C SER A 7 8.47 -39.39 -73.98
N GLY A 8 9.62 -39.03 -74.57
CA GLY A 8 9.69 -38.56 -75.96
C GLY A 8 9.30 -39.64 -76.96
N LEU A 9 9.80 -40.88 -76.77
CA LEU A 9 9.45 -42.02 -77.63
C LEU A 9 7.96 -42.41 -77.50
N ALA A 10 7.42 -42.41 -76.28
CA ALA A 10 6.01 -42.65 -76.03
C ALA A 10 5.14 -41.57 -76.69
N PHE A 11 5.55 -40.31 -76.66
CA PHE A 11 4.83 -39.21 -77.31
C PHE A 11 4.85 -39.32 -78.84
N LEU A 12 5.98 -39.73 -79.42
CA LEU A 12 6.11 -39.99 -80.85
C LEU A 12 5.23 -41.16 -81.32
N LEU A 13 5.24 -42.27 -80.59
CA LEU A 13 4.38 -43.43 -80.88
C LEU A 13 2.90 -43.09 -80.73
N PHE A 14 2.54 -42.33 -79.69
CA PHE A 14 1.18 -41.87 -79.48
C PHE A 14 0.72 -40.89 -80.57
N GLY A 15 1.59 -39.97 -81.00
CA GLY A 15 1.31 -39.05 -82.10
C GLY A 15 1.11 -39.77 -83.44
N ALA A 16 1.94 -40.77 -83.74
CA ALA A 16 1.78 -41.60 -84.93
C ALA A 16 0.47 -42.43 -84.89
N PHE A 17 0.13 -43.00 -83.74
CA PHE A 17 -1.13 -43.72 -83.54
C PHE A 17 -2.36 -42.81 -83.69
N LEU A 18 -2.31 -41.59 -83.15
CA LEU A 18 -3.38 -40.60 -83.33
C LEU A 18 -3.56 -40.20 -84.79
N ALA A 19 -2.46 -39.99 -85.52
CA ALA A 19 -2.49 -39.63 -86.94
C ALA A 19 -3.15 -40.73 -87.80
N GLU A 20 -2.87 -41.99 -87.50
CA GLU A 20 -3.48 -43.14 -88.20
C GLU A 20 -4.97 -43.31 -87.87
N MET A 21 -5.36 -43.08 -86.61
CA MET A 21 -6.78 -43.05 -86.18
C MET A 21 -7.57 -41.93 -86.86
N ILE A 22 -6.96 -40.75 -87.03
CA ILE A 22 -7.57 -39.63 -87.77
C ILE A 22 -7.83 -40.00 -89.23
N ARG A 23 -6.94 -40.78 -89.84
CA ARG A 23 -7.03 -41.21 -91.23
C ARG A 23 -8.07 -42.32 -91.46
N SER A 24 -8.21 -43.23 -90.51
CA SER A 24 -9.07 -44.43 -90.64
C SER A 24 -10.56 -44.17 -90.37
N TYR A 25 -10.92 -43.07 -89.69
CA TYR A 25 -12.31 -42.74 -89.38
C TYR A 25 -12.64 -41.27 -89.72
N PRO A 26 -13.10 -40.99 -90.96
CA PRO A 26 -13.61 -39.67 -91.34
C PRO A 26 -15.04 -39.49 -90.81
N GLY A 27 -15.19 -39.38 -89.50
CA GLY A 27 -16.45 -38.99 -88.87
C GLY A 27 -16.70 -37.49 -89.07
N TYR A 28 -17.96 -37.09 -89.27
CA TYR A 28 -18.36 -35.69 -89.25
C TYR A 28 -19.27 -35.42 -88.04
N LEU A 29 -19.14 -34.23 -87.46
CA LEU A 29 -20.01 -33.75 -86.39
C LEU A 29 -20.87 -32.63 -86.98
N LEU A 30 -22.20 -32.81 -86.94
CA LEU A 30 -23.15 -31.78 -87.34
C LEU A 30 -23.75 -31.14 -86.08
N LEU A 31 -23.41 -29.87 -85.85
CA LEU A 31 -23.98 -29.06 -84.77
C LEU A 31 -25.08 -28.18 -85.35
N ALA A 32 -26.32 -28.44 -84.95
CA ALA A 32 -27.49 -27.64 -85.32
C ALA A 32 -27.92 -26.77 -84.14
N VAL A 33 -27.72 -25.45 -84.23
CA VAL A 33 -28.12 -24.49 -83.20
C VAL A 33 -28.87 -23.34 -83.87
N GLY A 34 -30.12 -23.11 -83.44
CA GLY A 34 -30.93 -21.95 -83.87
C GLY A 34 -31.09 -21.80 -85.39
N GLY A 35 -31.25 -22.92 -86.11
CA GLY A 35 -31.42 -22.93 -87.57
C GLY A 35 -30.13 -22.87 -88.39
N LYS A 36 -28.96 -22.70 -87.76
CA LYS A 36 -27.65 -22.82 -88.43
C LYS A 36 -27.11 -24.24 -88.26
N ARG A 37 -26.69 -24.86 -89.37
CA ARG A 37 -26.00 -26.15 -89.39
C ARG A 37 -24.53 -25.90 -89.67
N ILE A 38 -23.68 -26.24 -88.71
CA ILE A 38 -22.22 -26.17 -88.87
C ILE A 38 -21.74 -27.60 -88.96
N GLU A 39 -21.23 -27.96 -90.14
CA GLU A 39 -20.58 -29.25 -90.38
C GLU A 39 -19.09 -29.09 -90.16
N MET A 40 -18.54 -29.88 -89.24
CA MET A 40 -17.10 -29.92 -88.97
C MET A 40 -16.60 -31.35 -88.89
N ASN A 41 -15.31 -31.53 -89.20
CA ASN A 41 -14.64 -32.82 -89.02
C ASN A 41 -14.64 -33.18 -87.52
N LEU A 42 -14.99 -34.43 -87.19
CA LEU A 42 -15.08 -34.93 -85.81
C LEU A 42 -13.80 -34.64 -85.01
N TRP A 43 -12.63 -34.77 -85.63
CA TRP A 43 -11.34 -34.52 -84.98
C TRP A 43 -11.09 -33.04 -84.69
N VAL A 44 -11.59 -32.16 -85.56
CA VAL A 44 -11.55 -30.70 -85.34
C VAL A 44 -12.46 -30.33 -84.16
N ALA A 45 -13.63 -30.96 -84.06
CA ALA A 45 -14.54 -30.75 -82.93
C ALA A 45 -13.94 -31.21 -81.59
N ILE A 46 -13.33 -32.40 -81.56
CA ILE A 46 -12.66 -32.94 -80.36
C ILE A 46 -11.48 -32.04 -79.97
N GLY A 47 -10.67 -31.60 -80.93
CA GLY A 47 -9.56 -30.67 -80.68
C GLY A 47 -10.04 -29.33 -80.12
N ALA A 48 -11.10 -28.76 -80.69
CA ALA A 48 -11.70 -27.51 -80.20
C ALA A 48 -12.26 -27.65 -78.78
N LEU A 49 -12.92 -28.77 -78.47
CA LEU A 49 -13.41 -29.07 -77.12
C LEU A 49 -12.27 -29.18 -76.11
N ALA A 50 -11.22 -29.92 -76.45
CA ALA A 50 -10.05 -30.09 -75.58
C ALA A 50 -9.34 -28.75 -75.32
N LEU A 51 -9.18 -27.92 -76.36
CA LEU A 51 -8.61 -26.58 -76.23
C LEU A 51 -9.50 -25.67 -75.37
N GLY A 52 -10.81 -25.74 -75.56
CA GLY A 52 -11.79 -25.02 -74.75
C GLY A 52 -11.71 -25.40 -73.26
N LEU A 53 -11.64 -26.69 -72.95
CA LEU A 53 -11.48 -27.20 -71.59
C LEU A 53 -10.14 -26.76 -70.97
N LEU A 54 -9.05 -26.76 -71.75
CA LEU A 54 -7.74 -26.31 -71.29
C LEU A 54 -7.73 -24.81 -70.96
N LEU A 55 -8.36 -23.97 -71.81
CA LEU A 55 -8.52 -22.54 -71.55
C LEU A 55 -9.38 -22.29 -70.30
N LEU A 56 -10.46 -23.06 -70.12
CA LEU A 56 -11.33 -22.98 -68.94
C LEU A 56 -10.58 -23.37 -67.66
N PHE A 57 -9.77 -24.42 -67.72
CA PHE A 57 -8.89 -24.82 -66.63
C PHE A 57 -7.85 -23.75 -66.30
N LEU A 58 -7.21 -23.17 -67.31
CA LEU A 58 -6.18 -22.15 -67.14
C LEU A 58 -6.77 -20.86 -66.53
N THR A 59 -7.94 -20.43 -67.02
CA THR A 59 -8.65 -19.27 -66.49
C THR A 59 -9.10 -19.50 -65.05
N PHE A 60 -9.67 -20.66 -64.72
CA PHE A 60 -10.03 -21.01 -63.34
C PHE A 60 -8.81 -21.06 -62.41
N TRP A 61 -7.69 -21.63 -62.89
CA TRP A 61 -6.43 -21.67 -62.13
C TRP A 61 -5.88 -20.26 -61.86
N LEU A 62 -5.88 -19.39 -62.88
CA LEU A 62 -5.42 -18.01 -62.78
C LEU A 62 -6.29 -17.20 -61.80
N LEU A 63 -7.62 -17.33 -61.89
CA LEU A 63 -8.58 -16.66 -61.00
C LEU A 63 -8.37 -17.11 -59.55
N ARG A 64 -8.21 -18.41 -59.32
CA ARG A 64 -7.97 -18.98 -57.98
C ARG A 64 -6.59 -18.61 -57.42
N SER A 65 -5.61 -18.33 -58.28
CA SER A 65 -4.27 -17.85 -57.88
C SER A 65 -4.31 -16.38 -57.44
N LEU A 66 -4.99 -15.54 -58.24
CA LEU A 66 -5.18 -14.11 -57.93
C LEU A 66 -5.96 -13.91 -56.62
N LEU A 67 -7.06 -14.66 -56.43
CA LEU A 67 -7.85 -14.61 -55.19
C LEU A 67 -7.04 -15.04 -53.95
N ARG A 68 -6.25 -16.12 -54.06
CA ARG A 68 -5.38 -16.58 -52.96
C ARG A 68 -4.22 -15.62 -52.64
N GLY A 69 -3.72 -14.90 -53.64
CA GLY A 69 -2.69 -13.86 -53.44
C GLY A 69 -3.20 -12.66 -52.64
N VAL A 70 -4.46 -12.26 -52.86
CA VAL A 70 -5.10 -11.16 -52.14
C VAL A 70 -5.45 -11.54 -50.69
N GLU A 71 -6.02 -12.73 -50.46
CA GLU A 71 -6.34 -13.22 -49.11
C GLU A 71 -5.09 -13.56 -48.26
N GLY A 72 -4.04 -14.11 -48.90
CA GLY A 72 -2.77 -14.46 -48.23
C GLY A 72 -1.89 -13.26 -47.88
N GLY A 73 -1.97 -12.16 -48.63
CA GLY A 73 -1.21 -10.93 -48.37
C GLY A 73 -1.77 -10.11 -47.20
N VAL A 74 -3.10 -9.99 -47.10
CA VAL A 74 -3.77 -9.23 -46.04
C VAL A 74 -3.60 -9.90 -44.67
N SER A 75 -3.71 -11.24 -44.62
CA SER A 75 -3.48 -11.99 -43.38
C SER A 75 -2.02 -11.87 -42.90
N ARG A 76 -1.03 -12.03 -43.78
CA ARG A 76 0.40 -11.94 -43.43
C ARG A 76 0.82 -10.55 -42.91
N ILE A 77 0.25 -9.48 -43.46
CA ILE A 77 0.49 -8.10 -42.99
C ILE A 77 -0.20 -7.86 -41.63
N ARG A 78 -1.40 -8.39 -41.42
CA ARG A 78 -2.13 -8.29 -40.15
C ARG A 78 -1.43 -9.07 -39.03
N PHE A 79 -1.00 -10.31 -39.28
CA PHE A 79 -0.24 -11.14 -38.34
C PHE A 79 1.18 -10.61 -38.05
N GLY A 80 1.85 -10.00 -39.03
CA GLY A 80 3.14 -9.32 -38.81
C GLY A 80 3.01 -8.11 -37.89
N ARG A 81 1.92 -7.33 -38.02
CA ARG A 81 1.66 -6.13 -37.23
C ARG A 81 1.34 -6.43 -35.76
N THR A 82 0.59 -7.49 -35.47
CA THR A 82 0.31 -7.91 -34.08
C THR A 82 1.57 -8.45 -33.40
N ARG A 83 2.41 -9.21 -34.12
CA ARG A 83 3.72 -9.66 -33.60
C ARG A 83 4.65 -8.50 -33.23
N VAL A 84 4.66 -7.43 -34.03
CA VAL A 84 5.42 -6.21 -33.73
C VAL A 84 4.83 -5.47 -32.52
N ALA A 85 3.51 -5.34 -32.42
CA ALA A 85 2.85 -4.73 -31.26
C ALA A 85 3.16 -5.50 -29.96
N ARG A 86 3.13 -6.84 -29.99
CA ARG A 86 3.49 -7.69 -28.84
C ARG A 86 4.95 -7.50 -28.43
N ARG A 87 5.88 -7.48 -29.39
CA ARG A 87 7.30 -7.23 -29.10
C ARG A 87 7.52 -5.84 -28.49
N ARG A 88 6.79 -4.82 -28.96
CA ARG A 88 6.84 -3.46 -28.40
C ARG A 88 6.25 -3.39 -27.00
N LEU A 89 5.14 -4.09 -26.73
CA LEU A 89 4.58 -4.21 -25.39
C LEU A 89 5.61 -4.85 -24.45
N THR A 90 6.18 -6.01 -24.80
CA THR A 90 7.17 -6.69 -23.96
C THR A 90 8.39 -5.81 -23.71
N ASN A 91 8.97 -5.23 -24.76
CA ASN A 91 10.12 -4.32 -24.59
C ASN A 91 9.74 -3.07 -23.77
N GLY A 92 8.53 -2.52 -23.99
CA GLY A 92 8.04 -1.36 -23.25
C GLY A 92 7.83 -1.64 -21.77
N LEU A 93 7.36 -2.85 -21.41
CA LEU A 93 7.23 -3.29 -20.03
C LEU A 93 8.60 -3.56 -19.37
N VAL A 94 9.58 -4.08 -20.12
CA VAL A 94 10.97 -4.20 -19.62
C VAL A 94 11.54 -2.83 -19.30
N GLU A 95 11.45 -1.88 -20.24
CA GLU A 95 11.89 -0.50 -20.03
C GLU A 95 11.13 0.17 -18.86
N PHE A 96 9.86 -0.16 -18.66
CA PHE A 96 9.06 0.32 -17.54
C PHE A 96 9.58 -0.22 -16.20
N MET A 97 9.91 -1.51 -16.13
CA MET A 97 10.49 -2.14 -14.93
C MET A 97 11.91 -1.65 -14.63
N GLU A 98 12.67 -1.31 -15.67
CA GLU A 98 14.01 -0.70 -15.55
C GLU A 98 13.97 0.80 -15.17
N GLY A 99 12.79 1.42 -15.09
CA GLY A 99 12.64 2.84 -14.80
C GLY A 99 12.97 3.76 -15.98
N ASN A 100 13.12 3.22 -17.19
CA ASN A 100 13.36 3.98 -18.43
C ASN A 100 12.05 4.59 -18.96
N TRP A 101 11.43 5.48 -18.18
CA TRP A 101 10.08 6.01 -18.40
C TRP A 101 9.83 6.58 -19.80
N ALA A 102 10.79 7.35 -20.34
CA ALA A 102 10.65 7.96 -21.66
C ALA A 102 10.59 6.91 -22.80
N ARG A 103 11.36 5.83 -22.69
CA ARG A 103 11.36 4.73 -23.66
C ARG A 103 10.13 3.85 -23.49
N ALA A 104 9.81 3.50 -22.25
CA ALA A 104 8.62 2.75 -21.87
C ALA A 104 7.36 3.40 -22.45
N ARG A 105 7.09 4.67 -22.10
CA ARG A 105 5.96 5.46 -22.60
C ARG A 105 5.86 5.41 -24.12
N ARG A 106 6.96 5.69 -24.83
CA ARG A 106 6.99 5.72 -26.30
C ARG A 106 6.64 4.37 -26.92
N GLN A 107 7.17 3.27 -26.38
CA GLN A 107 6.92 1.92 -26.90
C GLN A 107 5.49 1.48 -26.61
N LEU A 108 5.02 1.68 -25.37
CA LEU A 108 3.69 1.30 -24.89
C LEU A 108 2.57 2.05 -25.63
N LEU A 109 2.71 3.36 -25.84
CA LEU A 109 1.75 4.13 -26.64
C LEU A 109 1.70 3.69 -28.10
N LYS A 110 2.85 3.33 -28.68
CA LYS A 110 2.92 2.83 -30.06
C LYS A 110 2.33 1.42 -30.22
N SER A 111 2.30 0.61 -29.16
CA SER A 111 1.66 -0.71 -29.16
C SER A 111 0.17 -0.66 -28.84
N ALA A 112 -0.29 0.29 -28.02
CA ALA A 112 -1.66 0.31 -27.47
C ALA A 112 -2.79 0.11 -28.52
N PRO A 113 -2.82 0.81 -29.68
CA PRO A 113 -3.94 0.69 -30.62
C PRO A 113 -4.01 -0.64 -31.37
N ARG A 114 -2.97 -1.48 -31.30
CA ARG A 114 -2.84 -2.73 -32.07
C ARG A 114 -2.45 -3.92 -31.19
N SER A 115 -2.48 -3.73 -29.87
CA SER A 115 -2.17 -4.75 -28.89
C SER A 115 -3.45 -5.48 -28.49
N ASP A 116 -3.35 -6.77 -28.22
CA ASP A 116 -4.45 -7.56 -27.63
C ASP A 116 -4.68 -7.20 -26.15
N ALA A 117 -3.80 -6.38 -25.56
CA ALA A 117 -3.91 -5.85 -24.20
C ALA A 117 -3.74 -4.32 -24.20
N PRO A 118 -4.73 -3.53 -24.63
CA PRO A 118 -4.65 -2.06 -24.64
C PRO A 118 -4.62 -1.46 -23.22
N LEU A 119 -5.36 -2.03 -22.27
CA LEU A 119 -5.43 -1.58 -20.87
C LEU A 119 -4.04 -1.45 -20.24
N ILE A 120 -3.25 -2.51 -20.23
CA ILE A 120 -1.91 -2.51 -19.61
C ILE A 120 -0.95 -1.54 -20.31
N ASN A 121 -1.07 -1.37 -21.64
CA ASN A 121 -0.26 -0.39 -22.37
C ASN A 121 -0.56 1.03 -21.88
N TYR A 122 -1.85 1.38 -21.80
CA TYR A 122 -2.25 2.72 -21.37
C TYR A 122 -1.94 2.98 -19.90
N LEU A 123 -2.16 2.00 -18.99
CA LEU A 123 -1.81 2.16 -17.57
C LEU A 123 -0.30 2.33 -17.35
N ALA A 124 0.53 1.48 -17.97
CA ALA A 124 1.98 1.59 -17.84
C ALA A 124 2.52 2.85 -18.53
N ALA A 125 1.91 3.28 -19.64
CA ALA A 125 2.24 4.55 -20.27
C ALA A 125 1.82 5.76 -19.43
N ALA A 126 0.64 5.71 -18.79
CA ALA A 126 0.16 6.73 -17.86
C ALA A 126 1.10 6.88 -16.68
N ARG A 127 1.51 5.75 -16.06
CA ARG A 127 2.50 5.77 -14.99
C ARG A 127 3.85 6.32 -15.46
N SER A 128 4.32 5.90 -16.63
CA SER A 128 5.57 6.44 -17.20
C SER A 128 5.49 7.95 -17.46
N ALA A 129 4.35 8.45 -17.94
CA ALA A 129 4.11 9.89 -18.14
C ALA A 129 4.11 10.64 -16.80
N TYR A 130 3.47 10.07 -15.78
CA TYR A 130 3.49 10.59 -14.41
C TYR A 130 4.91 10.68 -13.84
N GLU A 131 5.75 9.66 -13.99
CA GLU A 131 7.14 9.68 -13.51
C GLU A 131 8.00 10.73 -14.23
N LEU A 132 7.67 11.08 -15.48
CA LEU A 132 8.31 12.15 -16.24
C LEU A 132 7.77 13.55 -15.88
N GLY A 133 6.80 13.65 -14.98
CA GLY A 133 6.15 14.91 -14.61
C GLY A 133 4.99 15.34 -15.51
N TYR A 134 4.62 14.55 -16.53
CA TYR A 134 3.52 14.86 -17.45
C TYR A 134 2.17 14.45 -16.86
N ARG A 135 1.67 15.23 -15.89
CA ARG A 135 0.43 14.95 -15.14
C ARG A 135 -0.83 14.93 -16.03
N ASP A 136 -0.99 15.92 -16.91
CA ASP A 136 -2.16 15.99 -17.81
C ASP A 136 -2.20 14.80 -18.76
N GLU A 137 -1.06 14.45 -19.36
CA GLU A 137 -0.96 13.29 -20.23
C GLU A 137 -1.25 12.00 -19.46
N ALA A 138 -0.77 11.85 -18.23
CA ALA A 138 -1.07 10.68 -17.42
C ALA A 138 -2.59 10.51 -17.23
N ASN A 139 -3.32 11.59 -16.95
CA ASN A 139 -4.78 11.58 -16.83
C ASN A 139 -5.48 11.24 -18.16
N GLU A 140 -5.03 11.81 -19.28
CA GLU A 140 -5.55 11.44 -20.61
C GLU A 140 -5.35 9.96 -20.93
N LEU A 141 -4.19 9.40 -20.55
CA LEU A 141 -3.87 7.99 -20.76
C LEU A 141 -4.69 7.08 -19.85
N LEU A 142 -4.99 7.49 -18.61
CA LEU A 142 -5.94 6.79 -17.76
C LEU A 142 -7.36 6.78 -18.36
N ALA A 143 -7.82 7.89 -18.92
CA ALA A 143 -9.12 7.94 -19.60
C ALA A 143 -9.17 7.01 -20.82
N LYS A 144 -8.07 6.92 -21.59
CA LYS A 144 -7.94 5.94 -22.68
C LYS A 144 -7.90 4.49 -22.19
N ALA A 145 -7.32 4.25 -21.01
CA ALA A 145 -7.31 2.95 -20.37
C ALA A 145 -8.73 2.53 -19.95
N GLU A 146 -9.50 3.44 -19.36
CA GLU A 146 -10.89 3.20 -18.96
C GLU A 146 -11.77 2.85 -20.18
N ALA A 147 -11.62 3.59 -21.28
CA ALA A 147 -12.34 3.35 -22.53
C ALA A 147 -11.94 2.06 -23.28
N SER A 148 -10.97 1.28 -22.78
CA SER A 148 -10.41 0.12 -23.48
C SER A 148 -11.16 -1.21 -23.25
N GLY A 149 -12.19 -1.24 -22.39
CA GLY A 149 -13.05 -2.40 -22.15
C GLY A 149 -13.95 -2.27 -20.92
N ASP A 150 -14.79 -3.27 -20.67
CA ASP A 150 -15.85 -3.22 -19.64
C ASP A 150 -15.33 -3.52 -18.20
N ASP A 151 -14.13 -4.09 -18.06
CA ASP A 151 -13.52 -4.51 -16.79
C ASP A 151 -12.19 -3.76 -16.49
N THR A 152 -12.17 -2.46 -16.75
CA THR A 152 -10.97 -1.61 -16.61
C THR A 152 -11.01 -0.74 -15.36
N ARG A 153 -12.20 -0.50 -14.80
CA ARG A 153 -12.47 0.49 -13.75
C ARG A 153 -11.59 0.31 -12.51
N LEU A 154 -11.45 -0.92 -12.02
CA LEU A 154 -10.63 -1.20 -10.83
C LEU A 154 -9.15 -0.89 -11.08
N ALA A 155 -8.59 -1.37 -12.19
CA ALA A 155 -7.18 -1.18 -12.52
C ALA A 155 -6.82 0.30 -12.76
N VAL A 156 -7.73 1.05 -13.40
CA VAL A 156 -7.61 2.50 -13.60
C VAL A 156 -7.68 3.23 -12.25
N ALA A 157 -8.68 2.92 -11.41
CA ALA A 157 -8.82 3.54 -10.09
C ALA A 157 -7.61 3.28 -9.19
N LEU A 158 -7.08 2.05 -9.18
CA LEU A 158 -5.86 1.71 -8.43
C LEU A 158 -4.64 2.47 -8.93
N SER A 159 -4.49 2.59 -10.25
CA SER A 159 -3.37 3.32 -10.85
C SER A 159 -3.47 4.82 -10.54
N GLN A 160 -4.67 5.39 -10.62
CA GLN A 160 -4.96 6.78 -10.23
C GLN A 160 -4.67 7.01 -8.73
N ALA A 161 -5.19 6.15 -7.86
CA ALA A 161 -4.99 6.23 -6.41
C ALA A 161 -3.51 6.17 -6.03
N ARG A 162 -2.72 5.27 -6.64
CA ARG A 162 -1.26 5.19 -6.41
C ARG A 162 -0.54 6.49 -6.78
N MET A 163 -0.93 7.14 -7.88
CA MET A 163 -0.36 8.43 -8.28
C MET A 163 -0.76 9.55 -7.31
N GLN A 164 -2.02 9.56 -6.87
CA GLN A 164 -2.52 10.52 -5.88
C GLN A 164 -1.81 10.37 -4.52
N LEU A 165 -1.60 9.12 -4.08
CA LEU A 165 -0.89 8.82 -2.83
C LEU A 165 0.55 9.36 -2.84
N LEU A 166 1.27 9.21 -3.96
CA LEU A 166 2.63 9.71 -4.14
C LEU A 166 2.70 11.24 -4.15
N ASP A 167 1.71 11.89 -4.76
CA ASP A 167 1.58 13.34 -4.73
C ASP A 167 1.05 13.87 -3.37
N LYS A 168 0.85 12.98 -2.37
CA LYS A 168 0.27 13.29 -1.04
C LYS A 168 -1.15 13.86 -1.10
N HIS A 169 -1.87 13.62 -2.20
CA HIS A 169 -3.27 13.95 -2.40
C HIS A 169 -4.16 12.89 -1.75
N TYR A 170 -4.09 12.77 -0.41
CA TYR A 170 -4.72 11.67 0.34
C TYR A 170 -6.24 11.65 0.22
N GLU A 171 -6.91 12.80 0.26
CA GLU A 171 -8.36 12.87 0.13
C GLU A 171 -8.85 12.41 -1.26
N GLN A 172 -8.18 12.85 -2.33
CA GLN A 172 -8.49 12.41 -3.69
C GLN A 172 -8.19 10.91 -3.87
N CYS A 173 -7.11 10.42 -3.25
CA CYS A 173 -6.76 9.00 -3.20
C CYS A 173 -7.90 8.19 -2.58
N ILE A 174 -8.37 8.58 -1.39
CA ILE A 174 -9.49 7.94 -0.69
C ILE A 174 -10.75 7.94 -1.57
N ALA A 175 -11.11 9.08 -2.16
CA ALA A 175 -12.29 9.16 -3.03
C ALA A 175 -12.21 8.24 -4.27
N SER A 176 -11.01 8.04 -4.83
CA SER A 176 -10.79 7.08 -5.92
C SER A 176 -10.88 5.64 -5.44
N LEU A 177 -10.34 5.34 -4.26
CA LEU A 177 -10.35 4.01 -3.68
C LEU A 177 -11.73 3.58 -3.17
N GLU A 178 -12.53 4.48 -2.63
CA GLU A 178 -13.92 4.18 -2.23
C GLU A 178 -14.77 3.80 -3.44
N ARG A 179 -14.58 4.45 -4.59
CA ARG A 179 -15.19 4.02 -5.87
C ARG A 179 -14.69 2.65 -6.30
N ALA A 180 -13.40 2.35 -6.13
CA ALA A 180 -12.83 1.04 -6.40
C ALA A 180 -13.41 -0.04 -5.47
N LYS A 181 -13.60 0.29 -4.20
CA LYS A 181 -14.19 -0.57 -3.17
C LYS A 181 -15.64 -0.93 -3.49
N GLN A 182 -16.42 -0.04 -4.11
CA GLN A 182 -17.78 -0.36 -4.57
C GLN A 182 -17.81 -1.45 -5.66
N VAL A 183 -16.75 -1.55 -6.47
CA VAL A 183 -16.63 -2.58 -7.51
C VAL A 183 -16.18 -3.90 -6.90
N GLU A 184 -15.10 -3.87 -6.11
CA GLU A 184 -14.55 -5.04 -5.45
C GLU A 184 -14.17 -4.73 -3.99
N PRO A 185 -15.10 -4.91 -3.03
CA PRO A 185 -14.92 -4.45 -1.65
C PRO A 185 -13.77 -5.12 -0.90
N ARG A 186 -13.41 -6.33 -1.32
CA ARG A 186 -12.42 -7.19 -0.64
C ARG A 186 -11.08 -7.23 -1.36
N HIS A 187 -10.86 -6.36 -2.35
CA HIS A 187 -9.63 -6.38 -3.13
C HIS A 187 -8.44 -5.96 -2.26
N PRO A 188 -7.41 -6.81 -2.05
CA PRO A 188 -6.34 -6.56 -1.09
C PRO A 188 -5.60 -5.23 -1.32
N ALA A 189 -5.32 -4.89 -2.59
CA ALA A 189 -4.63 -3.65 -2.92
C ALA A 189 -5.46 -2.39 -2.64
N VAL A 190 -6.80 -2.47 -2.69
CA VAL A 190 -7.66 -1.33 -2.34
C VAL A 190 -7.59 -1.10 -0.83
N LEU A 191 -7.71 -2.17 -0.05
CA LEU A 191 -7.64 -2.12 1.40
C LEU A 191 -6.27 -1.60 1.89
N GLN A 192 -5.18 -2.09 1.31
CA GLN A 192 -3.82 -1.62 1.66
C GLN A 192 -3.60 -0.14 1.32
N LEU A 193 -4.08 0.33 0.17
CA LEU A 193 -3.96 1.75 -0.20
C LEU A 193 -4.86 2.64 0.66
N LEU A 194 -6.06 2.17 1.04
CA LEU A 194 -6.93 2.87 1.98
C LEU A 194 -6.29 2.96 3.37
N LYS A 195 -5.69 1.86 3.86
CA LYS A 195 -4.90 1.84 5.10
C LYS A 195 -3.85 2.95 5.06
N GLU A 196 -3.02 2.98 4.02
CA GLU A 196 -1.94 3.95 3.92
C GLU A 196 -2.49 5.39 3.81
N ALA A 197 -3.53 5.62 3.02
CA ALA A 197 -4.13 6.95 2.89
C ALA A 197 -4.75 7.44 4.21
N TYR A 198 -5.51 6.60 4.92
CA TYR A 198 -6.09 6.94 6.22
C TYR A 198 -5.02 7.17 7.29
N TYR A 199 -3.98 6.33 7.32
CA TYR A 199 -2.86 6.50 8.24
C TYR A 199 -2.13 7.82 8.02
N ARG A 200 -1.82 8.16 6.76
CA ARG A 200 -1.13 9.43 6.42
C ARG A 200 -1.98 10.67 6.68
N LEU A 201 -3.30 10.55 6.54
CA LEU A 201 -4.25 11.62 6.84
C LEU A 201 -4.51 11.77 8.36
N GLY A 202 -4.19 10.75 9.17
CA GLY A 202 -4.54 10.70 10.58
C GLY A 202 -6.03 10.44 10.83
N ASP A 203 -6.73 9.83 9.87
CA ASP A 203 -8.15 9.47 10.01
C ASP A 203 -8.29 8.11 10.71
N TRP A 204 -8.04 8.12 12.01
CA TRP A 204 -8.04 6.92 12.86
C TRP A 204 -9.41 6.25 12.96
N ASN A 205 -10.50 7.00 12.78
CA ASN A 205 -11.86 6.46 12.85
C ASN A 205 -12.17 5.59 11.64
N ARG A 206 -11.90 6.11 10.43
CA ARG A 206 -12.07 5.29 9.21
C ARG A 206 -11.09 4.13 9.16
N LEU A 207 -9.87 4.32 9.68
CA LEU A 207 -8.90 3.25 9.78
C LEU A 207 -9.37 2.13 10.72
N ARG A 208 -9.98 2.46 11.88
CA ARG A 208 -10.62 1.49 12.77
C ARG A 208 -11.69 0.68 12.04
N ASP A 209 -12.58 1.36 11.31
CA ASP A 209 -13.68 0.70 10.59
C ASP A 209 -13.15 -0.26 9.50
N LEU A 210 -11.94 0.01 8.98
CA LEU A 210 -11.27 -0.81 7.98
C LEU A 210 -10.54 -2.04 8.57
N LEU A 211 -10.21 -2.06 9.87
CA LEU A 211 -9.42 -3.13 10.50
C LEU A 211 -9.99 -4.55 10.26
N PRO A 212 -11.31 -4.81 10.40
CA PRO A 212 -11.85 -6.15 10.20
C PRO A 212 -11.74 -6.65 8.76
N GLU A 213 -11.74 -5.73 7.78
CA GLU A 213 -11.53 -6.07 6.37
C GLU A 213 -10.04 -6.28 6.07
N LEU A 214 -9.15 -5.49 6.68
CA LEU A 214 -7.70 -5.66 6.58
C LEU A 214 -7.27 -7.03 7.10
N GLU A 215 -7.72 -7.40 8.31
CA GLU A 215 -7.39 -8.68 8.95
C GLU A 215 -7.77 -9.87 8.06
N LYS A 216 -8.95 -9.81 7.42
CA LYS A 216 -9.48 -10.93 6.63
C LYS A 216 -8.94 -11.01 5.20
N HIS A 217 -8.56 -9.88 4.60
CA HIS A 217 -8.39 -9.80 3.15
C HIS A 217 -7.10 -9.11 2.69
N ALA A 218 -6.39 -8.36 3.54
CA ALA A 218 -5.21 -7.60 3.10
C ALA A 218 -3.91 -8.41 3.06
N ASN A 219 -3.92 -9.69 3.43
CA ASN A 219 -2.75 -10.58 3.49
C ASN A 219 -1.56 -9.94 4.23
N MET A 220 -1.84 -9.26 5.34
CA MET A 220 -0.81 -8.65 6.18
C MET A 220 -0.27 -9.68 7.19
N PRO A 221 1.02 -9.59 7.55
CA PRO A 221 1.55 -10.33 8.69
C PRO A 221 0.78 -10.03 9.98
N ASP A 222 0.57 -11.04 10.83
CA ASP A 222 -0.22 -10.90 12.06
C ASP A 222 0.40 -9.87 13.03
N ASP A 223 1.72 -9.75 13.05
CA ASP A 223 2.47 -8.76 13.84
C ASP A 223 2.27 -7.34 13.33
N GLU A 224 2.31 -7.11 12.01
CA GLU A 224 2.00 -5.80 11.41
C GLU A 224 0.55 -5.40 11.69
N MET A 225 -0.38 -6.36 11.62
CA MET A 225 -1.78 -6.13 11.93
C MET A 225 -1.98 -5.77 13.41
N GLU A 226 -1.38 -6.52 14.34
CA GLU A 226 -1.48 -6.23 15.78
C GLU A 226 -0.88 -4.86 16.12
N GLN A 227 0.25 -4.49 15.51
CA GLN A 227 0.83 -3.16 15.71
C GLN A 227 -0.11 -2.05 15.21
N LEU A 228 -0.70 -2.22 14.02
CA LEU A 228 -1.65 -1.25 13.47
C LEU A 228 -2.89 -1.09 14.37
N GLU A 229 -3.46 -2.19 14.85
CA GLU A 229 -4.59 -2.17 15.78
C GLU A 229 -4.22 -1.41 17.07
N LEU A 230 -3.05 -1.71 17.65
CA LEU A 230 -2.55 -1.04 18.85
C LEU A 230 -2.45 0.48 18.62
N GLU A 231 -1.80 0.92 17.54
CA GLU A 231 -1.65 2.33 17.20
C GLU A 231 -3.01 3.03 17.04
N VAL A 232 -3.95 2.41 16.31
CA VAL A 232 -5.31 2.94 16.13
C VAL A 232 -6.01 3.14 17.48
N TYR A 233 -5.99 2.13 18.36
CA TYR A 233 -6.66 2.24 19.66
C TYR A 233 -5.98 3.25 20.59
N GLN A 234 -4.64 3.36 20.55
CA GLN A 234 -3.92 4.41 21.28
C GLN A 234 -4.35 5.80 20.83
N HIS A 235 -4.45 6.04 19.52
CA HIS A 235 -4.90 7.31 18.97
C HIS A 235 -6.35 7.63 19.34
N GLN A 236 -7.25 6.64 19.31
CA GLN A 236 -8.63 6.84 19.70
C GLN A 236 -8.79 7.19 21.19
N LEU A 237 -8.04 6.53 22.07
CA LEU A 237 -8.05 6.87 23.50
C LEU A 237 -7.52 8.28 23.73
N ARG A 238 -6.43 8.67 23.05
CA ARG A 238 -5.87 10.03 23.13
C ARG A 238 -6.84 11.09 22.60
N ASP A 239 -7.52 10.85 21.48
CA ASP A 239 -8.55 11.77 20.94
C ASP A 239 -9.71 11.93 21.93
N ALA A 240 -10.21 10.82 22.50
CA ALA A 240 -11.27 10.86 23.50
C ALA A 240 -10.87 11.66 24.76
N ALA A 241 -9.65 11.43 25.26
CA ALA A 241 -9.12 12.15 26.42
C ALA A 241 -8.86 13.64 26.13
N SER A 242 -8.45 14.01 24.90
CA SER A 242 -8.16 15.41 24.52
C SER A 242 -9.36 16.33 24.68
N ARG A 243 -10.58 15.78 24.57
CA ARG A 243 -11.84 16.51 24.75
C ARG A 243 -12.19 16.72 26.22
N ARG A 244 -11.37 16.19 27.15
CA ARG A 244 -11.59 16.20 28.61
C ARG A 244 -12.99 15.69 29.00
N ASP A 245 -13.46 14.67 28.27
CA ASP A 245 -14.75 14.02 28.49
C ASP A 245 -14.53 12.61 29.08
N PRO A 246 -14.74 12.43 30.40
CA PRO A 246 -14.55 11.14 31.04
C PRO A 246 -15.49 10.05 30.55
N GLU A 247 -16.71 10.41 30.16
CA GLU A 247 -17.70 9.45 29.65
C GLU A 247 -17.25 8.92 28.29
N LYS A 248 -16.82 9.82 27.40
CA LYS A 248 -16.31 9.43 26.08
C LYS A 248 -15.07 8.55 26.16
N LEU A 249 -14.16 8.85 27.08
CA LEU A 249 -12.97 8.02 27.31
C LEU A 249 -13.35 6.62 27.79
N GLY A 250 -14.27 6.54 28.76
CA GLY A 250 -14.82 5.27 29.26
C GLY A 250 -15.54 4.45 28.18
N GLU A 251 -16.40 5.09 27.38
CA GLU A 251 -17.07 4.44 26.23
C GLU A 251 -16.07 3.89 25.23
N THR A 252 -15.03 4.67 24.91
CA THR A 252 -14.00 4.26 23.95
C THR A 252 -13.26 3.03 24.47
N TRP A 253 -12.87 3.02 25.74
CA TRP A 253 -12.24 1.88 26.40
C TRP A 253 -13.16 0.64 26.46
N GLN A 254 -14.43 0.83 26.78
CA GLN A 254 -15.42 -0.25 26.81
C GLN A 254 -15.71 -0.83 25.42
N SER A 255 -15.53 -0.04 24.36
CA SER A 255 -15.70 -0.50 22.97
C SER A 255 -14.56 -1.41 22.49
N LEU A 256 -13.42 -1.44 23.20
CA LEU A 256 -12.30 -2.32 22.89
C LEU A 256 -12.63 -3.78 23.25
N SER A 257 -12.13 -4.73 22.46
CA SER A 257 -12.31 -6.14 22.76
C SER A 257 -11.58 -6.53 24.06
N GLY A 258 -12.02 -7.61 24.71
CA GLY A 258 -11.40 -8.09 25.95
C GLY A 258 -9.93 -8.50 25.80
N ARG A 259 -9.43 -8.73 24.57
CA ARG A 259 -7.99 -8.90 24.29
C ARG A 259 -7.27 -7.57 24.49
N TRP A 260 -7.77 -6.52 23.84
CA TRP A 260 -7.18 -5.18 23.86
C TRP A 260 -7.29 -4.50 25.22
N GLN A 261 -8.37 -4.71 25.96
CA GLN A 261 -8.50 -4.23 27.34
C GLN A 261 -7.49 -4.88 28.31
N ARG A 262 -6.97 -6.07 27.98
CA ARG A 262 -5.95 -6.77 28.79
C ARG A 262 -4.53 -6.51 28.30
N ASN A 263 -4.37 -5.83 27.17
CA ASN A 263 -3.06 -5.42 26.66
C ASN A 263 -2.45 -4.40 27.64
N MET A 264 -1.21 -4.66 28.08
CA MET A 264 -0.55 -3.86 29.12
C MET A 264 -0.30 -2.43 28.66
N ALA A 265 0.16 -2.24 27.41
CA ALA A 265 0.44 -0.92 26.86
C ALA A 265 -0.82 -0.04 26.77
N LEU A 266 -1.93 -0.59 26.27
CA LEU A 266 -3.20 0.16 26.22
C LEU A 266 -3.77 0.47 27.60
N ARG A 267 -3.69 -0.48 28.53
CA ARG A 267 -4.22 -0.26 29.88
C ARG A 267 -3.39 0.75 30.67
N SER A 268 -2.07 0.74 30.51
CA SER A 268 -1.18 1.78 31.06
C SER A 268 -1.52 3.16 30.49
N LEU A 269 -1.66 3.27 29.16
CA LEU A 269 -2.07 4.51 28.51
C LEU A 269 -3.45 4.98 29.01
N TYR A 270 -4.42 4.08 29.13
CA TYR A 270 -5.75 4.42 29.64
C TYR A 270 -5.69 4.99 31.06
N ALA A 271 -4.87 4.40 31.94
CA ALA A 271 -4.70 4.92 33.29
C ALA A 271 -4.00 6.30 33.33
N GLU A 272 -3.01 6.51 32.46
CA GLU A 272 -2.34 7.80 32.30
C GLU A 272 -3.33 8.88 31.80
N LEU A 273 -4.15 8.56 30.81
CA LEU A 273 -5.19 9.48 30.31
C LEU A 273 -6.29 9.74 31.35
N LEU A 274 -6.66 8.75 32.18
CA LEU A 274 -7.58 8.95 33.30
C LEU A 274 -7.02 9.94 34.32
N HIS A 275 -5.72 9.85 34.62
CA HIS A 275 -5.05 10.82 35.49
C HIS A 275 -5.12 12.25 34.92
N ASP A 276 -4.85 12.41 33.64
CA ASP A 276 -4.87 13.72 32.96
C ASP A 276 -6.25 14.41 33.01
N ILE A 277 -7.33 13.64 33.07
CA ILE A 277 -8.70 14.14 33.21
C ILE A 277 -9.23 14.13 34.66
N GLY A 278 -8.37 13.84 35.65
CA GLY A 278 -8.68 13.90 37.08
C GLY A 278 -9.45 12.70 37.64
N ARG A 279 -9.37 11.53 36.99
CA ARG A 279 -10.05 10.29 37.37
C ARG A 279 -9.10 9.29 38.06
N ASP A 280 -8.37 9.80 39.05
CA ASP A 280 -7.30 9.07 39.72
C ASP A 280 -7.73 7.75 40.38
N GLU A 281 -8.91 7.70 41.01
CA GLU A 281 -9.39 6.48 41.67
C GLU A 281 -9.57 5.31 40.69
N GLU A 282 -9.94 5.61 39.44
CA GLU A 282 -10.08 4.60 38.38
C GLU A 282 -8.70 4.26 37.80
N ALA A 283 -7.88 5.29 37.53
CA ALA A 283 -6.52 5.13 37.03
C ALA A 283 -5.69 4.21 37.94
N GLU A 284 -5.83 4.37 39.26
CA GLU A 284 -5.12 3.61 40.29
C GLU A 284 -5.40 2.11 40.16
N LYS A 285 -6.67 1.73 40.01
CA LYS A 285 -7.09 0.33 39.83
C LYS A 285 -6.50 -0.27 38.57
N HIS A 286 -6.46 0.50 37.47
CA HIS A 286 -5.89 0.05 36.20
C HIS A 286 -4.38 -0.14 36.29
N LEU A 287 -3.64 0.81 36.87
CA LEU A 287 -2.19 0.67 37.07
C LEU A 287 -1.85 -0.46 38.04
N ARG A 288 -2.57 -0.58 39.16
CA ARG A 288 -2.39 -1.68 40.11
C ARG A 288 -2.52 -3.04 39.41
N TRP A 289 -3.52 -3.19 38.55
CA TRP A 289 -3.72 -4.41 37.78
C TRP A 289 -2.55 -4.70 36.83
N VAL A 290 -2.00 -3.68 36.17
CA VAL A 290 -0.84 -3.83 35.26
C VAL A 290 0.41 -4.20 36.06
N LEU A 291 0.74 -3.44 37.10
CA LEU A 291 1.94 -3.63 37.92
C LEU A 291 2.01 -5.00 38.61
N ASN A 292 0.85 -5.55 39.00
CA ASN A 292 0.77 -6.90 39.58
C ASN A 292 1.01 -8.04 38.57
N ARG A 293 1.07 -7.73 37.27
CA ARG A 293 1.26 -8.72 36.19
C ARG A 293 2.57 -8.51 35.46
N GLU A 294 2.92 -7.26 35.21
CA GLU A 294 4.13 -6.84 34.55
C GLU A 294 4.75 -5.68 35.33
N TRP A 295 5.78 -6.00 36.11
CA TRP A 295 6.49 -5.01 36.90
C TRP A 295 7.27 -4.06 36.00
N ARG A 296 6.95 -2.76 36.08
CA ARG A 296 7.64 -1.68 35.36
C ARG A 296 7.85 -0.49 36.30
N PRO A 297 9.11 -0.16 36.66
CA PRO A 297 9.40 0.93 37.59
C PRO A 297 8.78 2.28 37.20
N GLU A 298 8.71 2.57 35.90
CA GLU A 298 8.16 3.84 35.41
C GLU A 298 6.65 3.97 35.72
N LEU A 299 5.91 2.85 35.66
CA LEU A 299 4.48 2.82 35.99
C LEU A 299 4.26 2.95 37.51
N ALA A 300 5.18 2.45 38.34
CA ALA A 300 5.12 2.65 39.78
C ALA A 300 5.26 4.14 40.13
N ARG A 301 6.11 4.87 39.42
CA ARG A 301 6.22 6.33 39.59
C ARG A 301 4.91 7.07 39.32
N LEU A 302 4.21 6.70 38.24
CA LEU A 302 2.88 7.25 37.92
C LEU A 302 1.85 6.87 38.98
N TYR A 303 1.86 5.62 39.47
CA TYR A 303 0.98 5.18 40.56
C TYR A 303 1.10 6.05 41.82
N GLY A 304 2.31 6.53 42.15
CA GLY A 304 2.52 7.46 43.26
C GLY A 304 1.89 8.85 43.05
N CYS A 305 1.63 9.26 41.81
CA CYS A 305 0.92 10.51 41.49
C CYS A 305 -0.59 10.40 41.72
N LEU A 306 -1.17 9.22 41.54
CA LEU A 306 -2.62 9.01 41.56
C LEU A 306 -3.19 9.01 42.96
N THR A 307 -4.32 9.67 43.20
CA THR A 307 -5.10 9.56 44.43
C THR A 307 -6.14 8.43 44.34
N GLY A 308 -5.84 7.28 44.94
CA GLY A 308 -6.79 6.18 45.07
C GLY A 308 -7.91 6.45 46.07
N ALA A 309 -8.94 5.60 46.07
CA ALA A 309 -10.08 5.72 47.01
C ALA A 309 -9.68 5.47 48.47
N ASP A 310 -8.70 4.59 48.71
CA ASP A 310 -8.08 4.35 50.02
C ASP A 310 -6.56 4.54 49.90
N THR A 311 -6.07 5.66 50.44
CA THR A 311 -4.64 6.02 50.37
C THR A 311 -3.76 5.13 51.24
N THR A 312 -4.31 4.54 52.31
CA THR A 312 -3.58 3.64 53.21
C THR A 312 -3.41 2.26 52.56
N GLU A 313 -4.47 1.76 51.93
CA GLU A 313 -4.38 0.55 51.10
C GLU A 313 -3.40 0.76 49.94
N GLN A 314 -3.48 1.91 49.25
CA GLN A 314 -2.59 2.26 48.15
C GLN A 314 -1.10 2.20 48.56
N LEU A 315 -0.77 2.76 49.75
CA LEU A 315 0.58 2.70 50.32
C LEU A 315 1.00 1.25 50.65
N THR A 316 0.10 0.48 51.28
CA THR A 316 0.36 -0.92 51.65
C THR A 316 0.69 -1.78 50.42
N VAL A 317 -0.02 -1.55 49.32
CA VAL A 317 0.25 -2.22 48.03
C VAL A 317 1.63 -1.86 47.49
N ALA A 318 1.99 -0.58 47.47
CA ALA A 318 3.31 -0.14 47.00
C ALA A 318 4.46 -0.70 47.84
N GLU A 319 4.28 -0.79 49.16
CA GLU A 319 5.24 -1.45 50.06
C GLU A 319 5.33 -2.96 49.83
N GLY A 320 4.22 -3.60 49.44
CA GLY A 320 4.18 -4.97 48.99
C GLY A 320 5.08 -5.19 47.77
N TRP A 321 4.96 -4.33 46.75
CA TRP A 321 5.83 -4.37 45.58
C TRP A 321 7.31 -4.20 45.92
N MET A 322 7.64 -3.37 46.91
CA MET A 322 9.03 -3.18 47.34
C MET A 322 9.61 -4.44 47.99
N LYS A 323 8.78 -5.22 48.70
CA LYS A 323 9.21 -6.51 49.27
C LYS A 323 9.39 -7.57 48.20
N GLU A 324 8.57 -7.55 47.15
CA GLU A 324 8.58 -8.56 46.08
C GLU A 324 9.69 -8.29 45.04
N TYR A 325 9.77 -7.07 44.54
CA TYR A 325 10.67 -6.68 43.44
C TYR A 325 11.94 -5.96 43.91
N GLY A 326 12.06 -5.69 45.21
CA GLY A 326 13.19 -4.99 45.81
C GLY A 326 13.08 -3.46 45.71
N GLU A 327 14.17 -2.80 46.10
CA GLU A 327 14.24 -1.34 46.16
C GLU A 327 14.68 -0.76 44.82
N ASN A 328 13.90 0.19 44.31
CA ASN A 328 14.19 0.95 43.09
C ASN A 328 13.81 2.42 43.34
N GLY A 329 14.59 3.37 42.79
CA GLY A 329 14.33 4.80 42.92
C GLY A 329 12.91 5.23 42.52
N ASP A 330 12.33 4.70 41.44
CA ASP A 330 10.96 5.05 41.04
C ASP A 330 9.90 4.58 42.06
N LEU A 331 10.07 3.36 42.58
CA LEU A 331 9.18 2.81 43.60
C LEU A 331 9.34 3.53 44.94
N LEU A 332 10.57 3.86 45.35
CA LEU A 332 10.81 4.64 46.56
C LEU A 332 10.22 6.05 46.43
N THR A 333 10.34 6.69 45.27
CA THR A 333 9.67 7.98 45.01
C THR A 333 8.14 7.84 45.10
N CYS A 334 7.58 6.77 44.54
CA CYS A 334 6.16 6.44 44.68
C CYS A 334 5.74 6.29 46.15
N ILE A 335 6.44 5.46 46.92
CA ILE A 335 6.16 5.23 48.34
C ILE A 335 6.30 6.53 49.13
N GLY A 336 7.31 7.36 48.85
CA GLY A 336 7.49 8.67 49.47
C GLY A 336 6.28 9.59 49.26
N ARG A 337 5.75 9.67 48.02
CA ARG A 337 4.53 10.43 47.71
C ARG A 337 3.30 9.89 48.44
N LEU A 338 3.15 8.57 48.50
CA LEU A 338 2.05 7.94 49.24
C LEU A 338 2.16 8.14 50.75
N CYS A 339 3.39 8.12 51.31
CA CYS A 339 3.65 8.47 52.70
C CYS A 339 3.24 9.92 53.00
N LEU A 340 3.59 10.88 52.13
CA LEU A 340 3.12 12.26 52.27
C LEU A 340 1.59 12.34 52.30
N ARG A 341 0.92 11.60 51.41
CA ARG A 341 -0.55 11.59 51.34
C ARG A 341 -1.22 10.99 52.58
N ASN A 342 -0.55 10.07 53.26
CA ASN A 342 -0.99 9.49 54.53
C ASN A 342 -0.39 10.21 55.75
N GLU A 343 0.19 11.40 55.56
CA GLU A 343 0.77 12.23 56.63
C GLU A 343 1.93 11.59 57.41
N LEU A 344 2.62 10.62 56.79
CA LEU A 344 3.76 9.90 57.36
C LEU A 344 5.08 10.61 57.02
N TRP A 345 5.23 11.86 57.48
CA TRP A 345 6.31 12.78 57.09
C TRP A 345 7.72 12.21 57.26
N GLY A 346 8.02 11.63 58.42
CA GLY A 346 9.36 11.06 58.70
C GLY A 346 9.70 9.89 57.78
N LYS A 347 8.72 9.05 57.47
CA LYS A 347 8.87 7.94 56.52
C LYS A 347 9.04 8.46 55.10
N ALA A 348 8.28 9.48 54.71
CA ALA A 348 8.42 10.11 53.40
C ALA A 348 9.84 10.65 53.19
N ARG A 349 10.39 11.42 54.16
CA ARG A 349 11.77 11.93 54.14
C ARG A 349 12.78 10.81 53.89
N GLN A 350 12.79 9.80 54.77
CA GLN A 350 13.73 8.67 54.65
C GLN A 350 13.61 7.93 53.32
N THR A 351 12.38 7.76 52.81
CA THR A 351 12.15 7.07 51.54
C THR A 351 12.66 7.88 50.35
N PHE A 352 12.45 9.20 50.33
CA PHE A 352 12.97 10.08 49.28
C PHE A 352 14.49 10.18 49.31
N GLU A 353 15.10 10.36 50.49
CA GLU A 353 16.56 10.35 50.65
C GLU A 353 17.16 9.05 50.11
N LYS A 354 16.56 7.90 50.46
CA LYS A 354 16.96 6.60 49.96
C LYS A 354 16.80 6.48 48.44
N SER A 355 15.73 7.02 47.87
CA SER A 355 15.54 7.08 46.42
C SER A 355 16.67 7.85 45.74
N LEU A 356 17.04 9.01 46.28
CA LEU A 356 18.08 9.88 45.73
C LEU A 356 19.48 9.26 45.82
N LEU A 357 19.73 8.42 46.84
CA LEU A 357 20.95 7.62 46.93
C LEU A 357 21.06 6.57 45.81
N LEU A 358 19.94 6.00 45.36
CA LEU A 358 19.92 5.02 44.27
C LEU A 358 19.98 5.69 42.90
N ARG A 359 19.28 6.82 42.73
CA ARG A 359 19.23 7.57 41.48
C ARG A 359 18.96 9.04 41.75
N SER A 360 19.87 9.90 41.29
CA SER A 360 19.65 11.34 41.22
C SER A 360 18.45 11.62 40.29
N ASP A 361 17.46 12.32 40.81
CA ASP A 361 16.22 12.66 40.09
C ASP A 361 15.73 14.06 40.52
N PRO A 362 15.59 15.01 39.58
CA PRO A 362 15.15 16.37 39.89
C PRO A 362 13.78 16.43 40.57
N ALA A 363 12.83 15.58 40.15
CA ALA A 363 11.48 15.62 40.70
C ALA A 363 11.46 15.08 42.13
N THR A 364 12.15 13.97 42.42
CA THR A 364 12.29 13.43 43.77
C THR A 364 13.01 14.40 44.69
N THR A 365 14.02 15.12 44.17
CA THR A 365 14.74 16.17 44.91
C THR A 365 13.79 17.32 45.28
N ALA A 366 12.97 17.77 44.34
CA ALA A 366 11.95 18.81 44.58
C ALA A 366 10.87 18.36 45.57
N GLU A 367 10.45 17.09 45.53
CA GLU A 367 9.49 16.51 46.49
C GLU A 367 10.04 16.52 47.92
N LEU A 368 11.32 16.13 48.09
CA LEU A 368 12.01 16.18 49.39
C LEU A 368 12.16 17.63 49.87
N ALA A 369 12.61 18.54 49.00
CA ALA A 369 12.72 19.96 49.32
C ALA A 369 11.37 20.56 49.76
N ARG A 370 10.28 20.19 49.09
CA ARG A 370 8.92 20.61 49.45
C ARG A 370 8.51 20.12 50.83
N LEU A 371 8.83 18.88 51.17
CA LEU A 371 8.61 18.33 52.51
C LEU A 371 9.44 19.08 53.57
N LEU A 372 10.74 19.25 53.37
CA LEU A 372 11.62 19.94 54.32
C LEU A 372 11.18 21.39 54.55
N TYR A 373 10.80 22.09 53.48
CA TYR A 373 10.27 23.45 53.58
C TYR A 373 9.02 23.51 54.46
N ALA A 374 8.09 22.56 54.27
CA ALA A 374 6.86 22.47 55.06
C ALA A 374 7.14 22.11 56.54
N LEU A 375 8.21 21.37 56.82
CA LEU A 375 8.68 21.06 58.17
C LEU A 375 9.46 22.21 58.84
N GLY A 376 9.77 23.28 58.10
CA GLY A 376 10.48 24.46 58.59
C GLY A 376 12.00 24.46 58.36
N GLU A 377 12.54 23.41 57.73
CA GLU A 377 13.96 23.25 57.38
C GLU A 377 14.27 23.98 56.05
N LYS A 378 14.16 25.32 56.08
CA LYS A 378 14.14 26.15 54.86
C LYS A 378 15.48 26.21 54.13
N GLU A 379 16.59 26.24 54.86
CA GLU A 379 17.93 26.32 54.29
C GLU A 379 18.28 25.03 53.52
N GLU A 380 18.01 23.87 54.12
CA GLU A 380 18.23 22.56 53.47
C GLU A 380 17.30 22.39 52.27
N ALA A 381 16.03 22.80 52.40
CA ALA A 381 15.09 22.82 51.27
C ALA A 381 15.58 23.71 50.12
N ALA A 382 16.14 24.88 50.40
CA ALA A 382 16.64 25.80 49.37
C ALA A 382 17.83 25.20 48.59
N GLU A 383 18.76 24.53 49.28
CA GLU A 383 19.88 23.84 48.62
C GLU A 383 19.39 22.68 47.74
N LEU A 384 18.43 21.88 48.23
CA LEU A 384 17.84 20.81 47.41
C LEU A 384 17.06 21.36 46.20
N TYR A 385 16.30 22.45 46.35
CA TYR A 385 15.63 23.08 45.20
C TYR A 385 16.64 23.56 44.16
N LYS A 386 17.73 24.18 44.61
CA LYS A 386 18.82 24.62 43.73
C LYS A 386 19.46 23.43 43.03
N GLU A 387 19.79 22.36 43.75
CA GLU A 387 20.37 21.15 43.19
C GLU A 387 19.44 20.54 42.13
N GLY A 388 18.17 20.32 42.47
CA GLY A 388 17.18 19.76 41.56
C GLY A 388 16.97 20.63 40.31
N LEU A 389 16.95 21.96 40.46
CA LEU A 389 16.85 22.89 39.34
C LEU A 389 18.08 22.82 38.43
N MET A 390 19.28 22.80 39.00
CA MET A 390 20.53 22.69 38.23
C MET A 390 20.64 21.35 37.49
N GLN A 391 20.14 20.26 38.08
CA GLN A 391 20.05 18.97 37.41
C GLN A 391 19.04 18.99 36.24
N ALA A 392 17.91 19.69 36.39
CA ALA A 392 16.89 19.81 35.36
C ALA A 392 17.29 20.73 34.19
N VAL A 393 18.17 21.69 34.42
CA VAL A 393 18.57 22.73 33.45
C VAL A 393 20.07 22.63 33.13
N ALA A 394 20.56 21.42 32.86
CA ALA A 394 21.99 21.10 32.77
C ALA A 394 22.82 21.92 31.74
N ASP A 395 22.17 22.64 30.81
CA ASP A 395 22.83 23.37 29.71
C ASP A 395 22.70 24.90 29.81
N LEU A 396 22.94 25.47 30.99
CA LEU A 396 22.99 26.93 31.12
C LEU A 396 24.28 27.48 30.49
N PRO A 397 24.21 28.55 29.67
CA PRO A 397 25.41 29.18 29.12
C PRO A 397 26.27 29.78 30.24
N GLU A 398 27.59 29.72 30.08
CA GLU A 398 28.53 30.40 30.99
C GLU A 398 28.39 31.92 30.84
N LEU A 399 27.65 32.53 31.76
CA LEU A 399 27.45 33.98 31.83
C LEU A 399 28.25 34.56 33.00
N PRO A 400 28.84 35.77 32.85
CA PRO A 400 29.54 36.41 33.94
C PRO A 400 28.57 36.75 35.08
N LEU A 401 28.81 36.20 36.27
CA LEU A 401 28.05 36.49 37.47
C LEU A 401 28.77 37.55 38.33
N PRO A 402 28.04 38.33 39.14
CA PRO A 402 28.65 39.24 40.12
C PRO A 402 29.51 38.42 41.09
N GLY A 403 30.81 38.71 41.16
CA GLY A 403 31.69 38.16 42.19
C GLY A 403 31.48 38.88 43.53
N ASP A 404 31.95 38.26 44.62
CA ASP A 404 31.79 38.68 46.03
C ASP A 404 32.38 40.07 46.41
N GLY A 405 32.75 40.91 45.43
CA GLY A 405 33.44 42.18 45.67
C GLY A 405 33.17 43.32 44.69
N LYS A 406 32.09 43.28 43.89
CA LYS A 406 31.66 44.44 43.07
C LYS A 406 30.29 44.95 43.52
N PRO A 407 30.09 46.28 43.62
CA PRO A 407 28.80 46.83 44.04
C PRO A 407 27.72 46.41 43.05
N ALA A 408 26.70 45.73 43.57
CA ALA A 408 25.51 45.37 42.84
C ALA A 408 24.74 46.65 42.46
N LEU A 409 24.43 46.80 41.17
CA LEU A 409 23.34 47.63 40.66
C LEU A 409 23.37 49.16 40.96
N GLU A 410 24.54 49.81 41.00
CA GLU A 410 24.63 51.29 41.03
C GLU A 410 24.96 51.94 39.66
N ALA A 411 24.77 51.23 38.54
CA ALA A 411 25.17 51.74 37.23
C ALA A 411 24.03 51.74 36.21
N TYR A 412 22.89 52.35 36.55
CA TYR A 412 21.95 52.93 35.58
C TYR A 412 21.22 54.12 36.24
N SER A 413 21.86 55.28 36.20
CA SER A 413 21.24 56.60 36.38
C SER A 413 21.34 57.38 35.08
#